data_AF-A0A0N4UL26-F1
#
_entry.id   AF-A0A0N4UL26-F1
#
_cell.length_a   1.000
_cell.length_b   1.000
_cell.length_c   1.000
_cell.angle_alpha   90.00
_cell.angle_beta   90.00
_cell.angle_gamma   90.00
#
_symmetry.space_group_name_H-M   'P 1'
#
loop_
_entity.id
_entity.type
_entity.pdbx_description
1 polymer ?
#
loop_
_entity_poly.entity_id
_entity_poly.type
_entity_poly.pdbx_seq_one_letter_code
_entity_poly.pdbx_strand_id
1 'polypeptide(L)'
;MSSDEAARYLERQRPLASGVVTVSSTITSTQRRALKEGEWACVDAKCAYINSDRHVVCDRCGKSKPRSKNRVGREIGKDAAEKSKGLFAAEDWACTKCGNVNWARRIACNICNAPKLGDLEIRTALKKCTNQSKPSIRPRIF
;
A
#
# COMPACT_ATOMS: atom_id res chain seq x y z
N MET A 1 -54.93 3.91 2.42
CA MET A 1 -54.15 5.15 2.22
C MET A 1 -54.32 5.54 0.76
N SER A 2 -55.04 6.63 0.46
CA SER A 2 -55.28 7.06 -0.93
C SER A 2 -54.02 7.72 -1.50
N SER A 3 -53.75 7.51 -2.78
CA SER A 3 -52.61 8.10 -3.51
C SER A 3 -52.55 9.63 -3.38
N ASP A 4 -53.71 10.27 -3.24
CA ASP A 4 -53.83 11.72 -3.04
C ASP A 4 -53.24 12.21 -1.71
N GLU A 5 -53.28 11.36 -0.66
CA GLU A 5 -52.78 11.72 0.67
C GLU A 5 -51.24 11.64 0.72
N ALA A 6 -50.64 10.70 -0.02
CA ALA A 6 -49.19 10.57 -0.15
C ALA A 6 -48.57 11.76 -0.89
N ALA A 7 -49.24 12.27 -1.94
CA ALA A 7 -48.79 13.45 -2.68
C ALA A 7 -48.78 14.71 -1.80
N ARG A 8 -49.81 14.89 -0.96
CA ARG A 8 -49.87 16.03 -0.02
C ARG A 8 -48.82 15.96 1.08
N TYR A 9 -48.44 14.77 1.52
CA TYR A 9 -47.37 14.60 2.51
C TYR A 9 -46.00 14.96 1.94
N LEU A 10 -45.70 14.54 0.70
CA LEU A 10 -44.44 14.85 0.02
C LEU A 10 -44.32 16.35 -0.31
N GLU A 11 -45.40 17.03 -0.68
CA GLU A 11 -45.38 18.48 -0.95
C GLU A 11 -45.09 19.30 0.33
N ARG A 12 -45.58 18.86 1.50
CA ARG A 12 -45.26 19.50 2.79
C ARG A 12 -43.81 19.33 3.21
N GLN A 13 -43.15 18.25 2.77
CA GLN A 13 -41.75 17.96 3.08
C GLN A 13 -40.79 18.72 2.15
N ARG A 14 -41.28 19.45 1.14
CA ARG A 14 -40.44 20.21 0.21
C ARG A 14 -39.88 21.47 0.90
N PRO A 15 -38.55 21.61 1.04
CA PRO A 15 -37.97 22.79 1.64
C PRO A 15 -38.17 24.02 0.74
N LEU A 16 -38.65 25.12 1.34
CA LEU A 16 -38.77 26.45 0.74
C LEU A 16 -37.38 27.06 0.53
N ALA A 17 -36.70 26.71 -0.56
CA ALA A 17 -35.45 27.37 -0.96
C ALA A 17 -35.76 28.52 -1.93
N SER A 18 -36.08 29.68 -1.38
CA SER A 18 -36.02 30.98 -2.06
C SER A 18 -34.59 31.51 -1.98
N GLY A 19 -34.03 31.95 -3.10
CA GLY A 19 -32.76 32.70 -3.12
C GLY A 19 -31.76 32.24 -4.17
N VAL A 20 -31.83 32.84 -5.35
CA VAL A 20 -30.76 32.83 -6.37
C VAL A 20 -29.54 33.57 -5.82
N VAL A 21 -28.38 32.91 -5.82
CA VAL A 21 -27.07 33.57 -5.80
C VAL A 21 -26.19 32.86 -6.82
N THR A 22 -25.94 33.52 -7.94
CA THR A 22 -25.01 33.09 -8.99
C THR A 22 -23.59 33.29 -8.47
N VAL A 23 -22.98 32.23 -7.94
CA VAL A 23 -21.52 32.17 -7.74
C VAL A 23 -20.91 31.34 -8.85
N SER A 24 -20.21 32.01 -9.77
CA SER A 24 -19.26 31.40 -10.70
C SER A 24 -18.11 30.79 -9.90
N SER A 25 -18.34 29.61 -9.37
CA SER A 25 -17.31 28.74 -8.83
C SER A 25 -17.27 27.54 -9.75
N THR A 26 -16.13 27.29 -10.37
CA THR A 26 -15.78 25.97 -10.88
C THR A 26 -15.70 25.04 -9.68
N ILE A 27 -16.86 24.67 -9.13
CA ILE A 27 -16.99 23.61 -8.14
C ILE A 27 -16.74 22.34 -8.94
N THR A 28 -15.46 22.00 -9.08
CA THR A 28 -15.02 20.69 -9.53
C THR A 28 -15.66 19.70 -8.57
N SER A 29 -16.80 19.18 -8.99
CA SER A 29 -17.55 18.13 -8.34
C SER A 29 -16.60 16.96 -8.20
N THR A 30 -16.06 16.76 -7.00
CA THR A 30 -15.40 15.52 -6.57
C THR A 30 -16.47 14.44 -6.47
N GLN A 31 -17.10 14.12 -7.60
CA GLN A 31 -17.69 12.80 -7.80
C GLN A 31 -16.54 11.82 -7.61
N ARG A 32 -16.79 10.75 -6.84
CA ARG A 32 -15.82 9.70 -6.54
C ARG A 32 -15.46 8.94 -7.83
N ARG A 33 -14.72 9.58 -8.74
CA ARG A 33 -14.18 8.92 -9.92
C ARG A 33 -13.10 7.96 -9.48
N ALA A 34 -12.98 6.84 -10.21
CA ALA A 34 -11.84 5.95 -10.04
C ALA A 34 -10.54 6.75 -10.21
N LEU A 35 -9.61 6.59 -9.26
CA LEU A 35 -8.28 7.20 -9.34
C LEU A 35 -7.56 6.68 -10.59
N LYS A 36 -6.93 7.58 -11.35
CA LYS A 36 -6.02 7.17 -12.43
C LYS A 36 -4.69 6.70 -11.85
N GLU A 37 -3.93 5.97 -12.66
CA GLU A 37 -2.53 5.66 -12.35
C GLU A 37 -1.77 6.96 -12.06
N GLY A 38 -1.08 7.02 -10.92
CA GLY A 38 -0.38 8.23 -10.51
C GLY A 38 -1.26 9.35 -9.91
N GLU A 39 -2.43 9.02 -9.36
CA GLU A 39 -3.24 9.94 -8.55
C GLU A 39 -3.44 9.37 -7.13
N TRP A 40 -3.56 10.23 -6.11
CA TRP A 40 -3.88 9.82 -4.75
C TRP A 40 -4.96 10.71 -4.12
N ALA A 41 -5.98 10.09 -3.55
CA ALA A 41 -6.99 10.80 -2.78
C ALA A 41 -6.47 11.13 -1.37
N CYS A 42 -6.77 12.34 -0.89
CA CYS A 42 -6.52 12.73 0.49
C CYS A 42 -7.08 11.69 1.48
N VAL A 43 -6.27 11.34 2.48
CA VAL A 43 -6.64 10.44 3.59
C VAL A 43 -7.85 10.94 4.39
N ASP A 44 -8.07 12.24 4.43
CA ASP A 44 -9.23 12.81 5.10
C ASP A 44 -10.47 12.66 4.23
N ALA A 45 -11.44 11.88 4.71
CA ALA A 45 -12.73 11.68 4.04
C ALA A 45 -13.50 12.98 3.78
N LYS A 46 -13.31 14.02 4.61
CA LYS A 46 -13.93 15.33 4.41
C LYS A 46 -13.25 16.11 3.27
N CYS A 47 -11.96 15.92 3.10
CA CYS A 47 -11.20 16.58 2.05
C CYS A 47 -11.35 15.84 0.72
N ALA A 48 -11.07 14.53 0.73
CA ALA A 48 -11.11 13.58 -0.39
C ALA A 48 -10.55 14.12 -1.73
N TYR A 49 -9.67 15.12 -1.66
CA TYR A 49 -9.15 15.81 -2.84
C TYR A 49 -8.14 14.90 -3.52
N ILE A 50 -8.27 14.75 -4.84
CA ILE A 50 -7.40 13.92 -5.65
C ILE A 50 -6.19 14.76 -6.03
N ASN A 51 -5.03 14.38 -5.53
CA ASN A 51 -3.75 15.02 -5.81
C ASN A 51 -2.99 14.19 -6.85
N SER A 52 -2.06 14.82 -7.58
CA SER A 52 -1.12 14.08 -8.43
C SER A 52 -0.08 13.34 -7.57
N ASP A 53 0.42 12.19 -8.06
CA ASP A 53 1.48 11.39 -7.43
C ASP A 53 2.71 12.22 -7.02
N ARG A 54 2.97 13.32 -7.75
CA ARG A 54 4.05 14.28 -7.49
C ARG A 54 3.90 15.06 -6.19
N HIS A 55 2.68 15.23 -5.70
CA HIS A 55 2.42 15.99 -4.47
C HIS A 55 2.62 15.10 -3.25
N VAL A 56 3.53 15.50 -2.36
CA VAL A 56 3.82 14.79 -1.09
C VAL A 56 2.80 15.14 -0.01
N VAL A 57 2.10 16.26 -0.16
CA VAL A 57 1.04 16.76 0.72
C VAL A 57 -0.20 17.09 -0.11
N CYS A 58 -1.37 17.06 0.52
CA CYS A 58 -2.62 17.35 -0.16
C CYS A 58 -2.72 18.85 -0.44
N ASP A 59 -2.98 19.24 -1.69
CA ASP A 59 -3.04 20.65 -2.09
C ASP A 59 -4.19 21.42 -1.42
N ARG A 60 -5.20 20.71 -0.93
CA ARG A 60 -6.37 21.33 -0.28
C ARG A 60 -6.23 21.44 1.24
N CYS A 61 -5.67 20.44 1.91
CA CYS A 61 -5.64 20.39 3.38
C CYS A 61 -4.25 20.20 4.00
N GLY A 62 -3.20 20.08 3.19
CA GLY A 62 -1.81 19.92 3.64
C GLY A 62 -1.48 18.54 4.24
N LYS A 63 -2.45 17.62 4.38
CA LYS A 63 -2.18 16.27 4.90
C LYS A 63 -1.23 15.52 3.99
N SER A 64 -0.24 14.85 4.57
CA SER A 64 0.72 14.07 3.80
C SER A 64 0.03 12.95 3.00
N LYS A 65 0.57 12.69 1.82
CA LYS A 65 0.23 11.53 1.00
C LYS A 65 0.25 10.28 1.88
N PRO A 66 -0.83 9.48 1.92
CA PRO A 66 -0.84 8.27 2.70
C PRO A 66 0.30 7.41 2.17
N ARG A 67 1.27 7.07 3.02
CA ARG A 67 2.27 6.08 2.64
C ARG A 67 1.49 4.85 2.24
N SER A 68 1.65 4.39 1.00
CA SER A 68 1.11 3.09 0.59
C SER A 68 1.54 2.11 1.67
N LYS A 69 0.58 1.50 2.37
CA LYS A 69 0.84 0.53 3.44
C LYS A 69 1.63 -0.70 2.96
N ASN A 70 2.03 -0.74 1.68
CA ASN A 70 2.91 -1.70 1.04
C ASN A 70 4.33 -1.17 0.71
N ARG A 71 4.78 -0.06 1.32
CA ARG A 71 6.14 0.49 1.12
C ARG A 71 7.05 0.32 2.35
N VAL A 72 6.74 -0.61 3.25
CA VAL A 72 7.66 -0.97 4.34
C VAL A 72 8.34 -2.28 3.97
N GLY A 73 9.47 -2.13 3.29
CA GLY A 73 10.41 -3.20 2.97
C GLY A 73 11.05 -3.73 4.24
N ARG A 74 10.33 -4.61 4.91
CA ARG A 74 10.77 -5.36 6.08
C ARG A 74 10.21 -6.77 5.90
N GLU A 75 10.92 -7.77 6.40
CA GLU A 75 10.48 -9.17 6.39
C GLU A 75 8.98 -9.23 6.71
N ILE A 76 8.19 -10.01 5.95
CA ILE A 76 6.78 -10.23 6.22
C ILE A 76 6.77 -11.08 7.49
N GLY A 77 7.01 -10.43 8.63
CA GLY A 77 7.21 -11.08 9.91
C GLY A 77 6.00 -11.96 10.22
N LYS A 78 6.16 -12.90 11.13
CA LYS A 78 5.13 -13.87 11.52
C LYS A 78 3.75 -13.23 11.71
N ASP A 79 3.71 -12.01 12.24
CA ASP A 79 2.49 -11.23 12.42
C ASP A 79 1.73 -10.90 11.13
N ALA A 80 2.43 -10.66 10.02
CA ALA A 80 1.85 -10.38 8.72
C ALA A 80 1.42 -11.67 8.01
N ALA A 81 2.17 -12.77 8.19
CA ALA A 81 1.77 -14.10 7.71
C ALA A 81 0.47 -14.57 8.39
N GLU A 82 0.39 -14.44 9.73
CA GLU A 82 -0.79 -14.82 10.51
C GLU A 82 -2.03 -14.01 10.11
N LYS A 83 -1.88 -12.69 9.96
CA LYS A 83 -2.97 -11.79 9.52
C LYS A 83 -3.43 -12.04 8.10
N SER A 84 -2.55 -12.59 7.26
CA SER A 84 -2.87 -12.87 5.85
C SER A 84 -3.64 -14.17 5.66
N LYS A 85 -3.92 -14.93 6.72
CA LYS A 85 -4.78 -16.14 6.69
C LYS A 85 -4.32 -17.16 5.63
N GLY A 86 -3.00 -17.30 5.46
CA GLY A 86 -2.36 -18.22 4.52
C GLY A 86 -1.96 -17.63 3.17
N LEU A 87 -2.06 -16.32 2.96
CA LEU A 87 -1.69 -15.68 1.69
C LEU A 87 -0.18 -15.44 1.53
N PHE A 88 0.58 -15.36 2.63
CA PHE A 88 2.03 -15.18 2.64
C PHE A 88 2.71 -16.07 3.69
N ALA A 89 3.90 -16.59 3.38
CA ALA A 89 4.74 -17.26 4.36
C ALA A 89 5.50 -16.24 5.22
N ALA A 90 5.86 -16.63 6.45
CA ALA A 90 6.65 -15.78 7.34
C ALA A 90 8.06 -15.47 6.79
N GLU A 91 8.56 -16.33 5.91
CA GLU A 91 9.87 -16.20 5.29
C GLU A 91 9.84 -15.42 3.96
N ASP A 92 8.64 -15.08 3.44
CA ASP A 92 8.50 -14.27 2.23
C ASP A 92 8.93 -12.82 2.50
N TRP A 93 9.53 -12.19 1.49
CA TRP A 93 10.12 -10.86 1.66
C TRP A 93 9.55 -9.86 0.65
N ALA A 94 9.12 -8.72 1.17
CA ALA A 94 8.69 -7.59 0.36
C ALA A 94 9.91 -6.81 -0.13
N CYS A 95 10.01 -6.62 -1.44
CA CYS A 95 11.07 -5.85 -2.06
C CYS A 95 11.03 -4.39 -1.60
N THR A 96 12.16 -3.85 -1.17
CA THR A 96 12.26 -2.49 -0.65
C THR A 96 12.23 -1.43 -1.75
N LYS A 97 12.62 -1.79 -2.97
CA LYS A 97 12.60 -0.87 -4.13
C LYS A 97 11.21 -0.75 -4.76
N CYS A 98 10.53 -1.88 -4.99
CA CYS A 98 9.26 -1.87 -5.73
C CYS A 98 8.04 -2.34 -4.92
N GLY A 99 8.21 -2.88 -3.71
CA GLY A 99 7.11 -3.41 -2.89
C GLY A 99 6.60 -4.80 -3.29
N ASN A 100 7.18 -5.45 -4.30
CA ASN A 100 6.77 -6.80 -4.70
C ASN A 100 7.12 -7.84 -3.63
N VAL A 101 6.15 -8.68 -3.25
CA VAL A 101 6.41 -9.84 -2.39
C VAL A 101 7.10 -10.94 -3.19
N ASN A 102 8.21 -11.45 -2.67
CA ASN A 102 8.99 -12.51 -3.29
C ASN A 102 9.06 -13.71 -2.35
N TRP A 103 9.03 -14.90 -2.95
CA TRP A 103 9.22 -16.14 -2.21
C TRP A 103 10.52 -16.12 -1.42
N ALA A 104 10.48 -16.66 -0.20
CA ALA A 104 11.60 -16.78 0.73
C ALA A 104 12.94 -17.19 0.07
N ARG A 105 12.87 -18.13 -0.88
CA ARG A 105 14.01 -18.71 -1.63
C ARG A 105 14.69 -17.77 -2.62
N ARG A 106 14.09 -16.62 -2.97
CA ARG A 106 14.67 -15.69 -3.95
C ARG A 106 15.65 -14.75 -3.28
N ILE A 107 16.82 -14.58 -3.90
CA ILE A 107 17.83 -13.60 -3.49
C ILE A 107 17.60 -12.20 -4.10
N ALA A 108 16.81 -12.14 -5.17
CA ALA A 108 16.52 -10.93 -5.92
C ALA A 108 15.02 -10.83 -6.25
N CYS A 109 14.54 -9.59 -6.36
CA CYS A 109 13.13 -9.30 -6.62
C CYS A 109 12.73 -9.73 -8.04
N ASN A 110 11.58 -10.37 -8.19
CA ASN A 110 11.06 -10.79 -9.50
C ASN A 110 10.73 -9.64 -10.46
N ILE A 111 10.48 -8.44 -9.93
CA ILE A 111 10.06 -7.28 -10.74
C ILE A 111 11.24 -6.36 -11.07
N CYS A 112 12.00 -5.97 -10.05
CA CYS A 112 13.06 -4.95 -10.20
C CYS A 112 14.47 -5.49 -9.98
N ASN A 113 14.64 -6.80 -9.78
CA ASN A 113 15.93 -7.45 -9.51
C ASN A 113 16.70 -6.88 -8.31
N ALA A 114 16.05 -6.11 -7.43
CA ALA A 114 16.67 -5.61 -6.21
C ALA A 114 17.07 -6.76 -5.27
N PRO A 115 18.22 -6.68 -4.58
CA PRO A 115 18.65 -7.71 -3.65
C PRO A 115 17.77 -7.75 -2.39
N LYS A 116 17.59 -8.95 -1.83
CA LYS A 116 16.99 -9.15 -0.51
C LYS A 116 17.90 -8.53 0.56
N LEU A 117 17.42 -7.54 1.30
CA LEU A 117 18.25 -6.81 2.29
C LEU A 117 18.75 -7.69 3.44
N GLY A 118 18.05 -8.78 3.78
CA GLY A 118 18.49 -9.73 4.82
C GLY A 118 19.68 -10.62 4.42
N ASP A 119 20.05 -10.66 3.14
CA ASP A 119 21.12 -11.54 2.63
C ASP A 119 22.51 -10.86 2.62
N LEU A 120 22.55 -9.55 2.89
CA LEU A 120 23.79 -8.78 3.05
C LEU A 120 24.33 -8.81 4.50
N GLU A 121 23.47 -9.01 5.51
CA GLU A 121 23.92 -9.09 6.91
C GLU A 121 24.30 -10.53 7.35
N ILE A 122 23.77 -11.58 6.70
CA ILE A 122 24.07 -12.97 7.11
C ILE A 122 25.38 -13.49 6.50
N ARG A 123 25.86 -12.94 5.37
CA ARG A 123 27.16 -13.33 4.79
C ARG A 123 28.38 -12.79 5.54
N THR A 124 28.21 -11.73 6.32
CA THR A 124 29.33 -11.07 7.03
C THR A 124 29.36 -11.41 8.53
N ALA A 125 28.26 -11.91 9.12
CA ALA A 125 28.17 -12.15 10.57
C ALA A 125 27.83 -13.58 11.01
N LEU A 126 27.58 -14.54 10.11
CA LEU A 126 27.45 -15.94 10.51
C LEU A 126 28.03 -16.91 9.47
N LYS A 127 29.36 -16.87 9.31
CA LYS A 127 30.15 -18.05 8.96
C LYS A 127 29.98 -19.12 10.05
N LYS A 128 28.80 -19.75 10.12
CA LYS A 128 28.73 -21.15 10.57
C LYS A 128 29.16 -21.97 9.37
N CYS A 129 30.47 -22.04 9.21
CA CYS A 129 31.13 -23.00 8.35
C CYS A 129 30.79 -24.40 8.85
N THR A 130 29.66 -24.96 8.41
CA THR A 130 29.51 -26.40 8.29
C THR A 130 29.77 -26.79 6.84
N ASN A 131 30.89 -26.29 6.29
CA ASN A 131 31.63 -27.09 5.33
C ASN A 131 32.33 -28.14 6.18
N GLN A 132 31.79 -29.36 6.22
CA GLN A 132 32.61 -30.52 6.53
C GLN A 132 33.62 -30.68 5.40
N SER A 133 34.61 -29.78 5.33
CA SER A 133 35.86 -30.01 4.63
C SER A 133 36.57 -31.07 5.44
N LYS A 134 36.24 -32.34 5.16
CA LYS A 134 37.04 -33.48 5.59
C LYS A 134 38.46 -33.21 5.09
N PRO A 135 39.48 -33.03 5.94
CA PRO A 135 40.83 -32.94 5.46
C PRO A 135 41.16 -34.30 4.84
N SER A 136 41.45 -34.31 3.55
CA SER A 136 42.05 -35.45 2.85
C SER A 136 43.48 -35.60 3.38
N ILE A 137 43.61 -36.24 4.54
CA ILE A 137 44.89 -36.70 5.06
C ILE A 137 45.33 -37.82 4.12
N ARG A 138 46.15 -37.47 3.12
CA ARG A 138 46.94 -38.45 2.39
C ARG A 138 48.18 -38.76 3.24
N PRO A 139 48.40 -40.00 3.69
CA PRO A 139 49.69 -40.34 4.28
C PRO A 139 50.75 -40.30 3.17
N ARG A 140 51.82 -39.54 3.41
CA ARG A 140 53.05 -39.54 2.60
C ARG A 140 54.09 -40.35 3.39
N ILE A 141 54.31 -41.58 2.92
CA ILE A 141 55.58 -42.33 2.83
C ILE A 141 56.48 -42.36 4.08
N PHE A 142 56.63 -43.57 4.65
CA PHE A 142 57.93 -44.24 4.77
C PHE A 142 57.89 -45.48 3.88
#